data_AF-A0A1C4UKK2-F1
#
_entry.id   AF-A0A1C4UKK2-F1
#
_cell.length_a   1.000
_cell.length_b   1.000
_cell.length_c   1.000
_cell.angle_alpha   90.00
_cell.angle_beta   90.00
_cell.angle_gamma   90.00
#
_symmetry.space_group_name_H-M   'P 1'
#
loop_
_entity.id
_entity.type
_entity.pdbx_description
1 polymer ?
#
loop_
_entity_poly.entity_id
_entity_poly.type
_entity_poly.pdbx_seq_one_letter_code
_entity_poly.pdbx_strand_id
1 'polypeptide(L)'
;MDVELRASDDDRQRVVADLQRHASAGRLTLDEFSERAADAWSARTLGDLAAVTRDLPADPVLSASPAHGRRDLLVVFAVAVATLILLGLLMAATR
;
A
#
# COMPACT_ATOMS: atom_id res chain seq x y z
N MET A 1 -16.77 -4.39 14.96
CA MET A 1 -15.61 -5.18 14.50
C MET A 1 -15.55 -6.38 15.44
N ASP A 2 -15.69 -7.60 14.95
CA ASP A 2 -15.52 -8.79 15.77
C ASP A 2 -14.04 -8.91 16.16
N VAL A 3 -13.73 -8.54 17.39
CA VAL A 3 -12.34 -8.45 17.90
C VAL A 3 -11.62 -9.80 17.91
N GLU A 4 -12.37 -10.91 17.96
CA GLU A 4 -11.82 -12.26 17.92
C GLU A 4 -11.53 -12.77 16.49
N LEU A 5 -11.93 -12.02 15.45
CA LEU A 5 -11.72 -12.44 14.08
C LEU A 5 -10.23 -12.41 13.73
N ARG A 6 -9.75 -13.49 13.08
CA ARG A 6 -8.33 -13.65 12.73
C ARG A 6 -7.91 -12.61 11.68
N ALA A 7 -6.80 -11.92 11.94
CA ALA A 7 -6.23 -10.95 11.01
C ALA A 7 -5.56 -11.64 9.81
N SER A 8 -5.88 -11.18 8.59
CA SER A 8 -5.18 -11.57 7.38
C SER A 8 -3.83 -10.86 7.25
N ASP A 9 -2.98 -11.29 6.32
CA ASP A 9 -1.75 -10.57 5.98
C ASP A 9 -2.04 -9.16 5.46
N ASP A 10 -3.10 -9.00 4.66
CA ASP A 10 -3.53 -7.70 4.15
C ASP A 10 -3.95 -6.75 5.27
N ASP A 11 -4.58 -7.27 6.33
CA ASP A 11 -4.94 -6.45 7.49
C ASP A 11 -3.70 -5.96 8.24
N ARG A 12 -2.71 -6.85 8.46
CA ARG A 12 -1.42 -6.47 9.05
C ARG A 12 -0.68 -5.44 8.21
N GLN A 13 -0.60 -5.65 6.89
CA GLN A 13 0.02 -4.70 5.96
C GLN A 13 -0.68 -3.33 5.99
N ARG A 14 -2.01 -3.30 6.02
CA ARG A 14 -2.78 -2.06 6.07
C ARG A 14 -2.46 -1.26 7.32
N VAL A 15 -2.37 -1.92 8.47
CA VAL A 15 -2.01 -1.28 9.74
C VAL A 15 -0.56 -0.77 9.72
N VAL A 16 0.39 -1.55 9.22
CA VAL A 16 1.79 -1.11 9.09
C VAL A 16 1.92 0.10 8.16
N ALA A 17 1.16 0.13 7.06
CA ALA A 17 1.11 1.27 6.16
C ALA A 17 0.51 2.52 6.84
N ASP A 18 -0.41 2.36 7.77
CA ASP A 18 -0.98 3.45 8.56
C ASP A 18 0.03 3.98 9.59
N LEU A 19 0.71 3.09 10.32
CA LEU A 19 1.80 3.45 11.21
C LEU A 19 2.90 4.23 10.47
N GLN A 20 3.22 3.84 9.23
CA GLN A 20 4.21 4.55 8.41
C GLN A 20 3.75 5.98 8.08
N ARG A 21 2.45 6.20 7.82
CA ARG A 21 1.90 7.55 7.62
C ARG A 21 1.97 8.38 8.89
N HIS A 22 1.69 7.79 10.04
CA HIS A 22 1.80 8.50 11.32
C HIS A 22 3.25 8.85 11.66
N ALA A 23 4.21 7.97 11.35
CA ALA A 23 5.63 8.26 11.50
C ALA A 23 6.08 9.40 10.58
N SER A 24 5.68 9.38 9.30
CA SER A 24 6.01 10.47 8.37
C SER A 24 5.34 11.80 8.71
N ALA A 25 4.16 11.75 9.36
CA ALA A 25 3.49 12.91 9.93
C ALA A 25 4.09 13.40 11.26
N GLY A 26 5.10 12.72 11.81
CA GLY A 26 5.77 13.07 13.07
C GLY A 26 4.96 12.75 14.33
N ARG A 27 3.89 11.94 14.22
CA ARG A 27 3.10 11.47 15.38
C ARG A 27 3.73 10.27 16.07
N LEU A 28 4.54 9.52 15.34
CA LEU A 28 5.37 8.45 15.86
C LEU A 28 6.83 8.77 15.57
N THR A 29 7.70 8.51 16.54
CA THR A 29 9.13 8.40 16.29
C THR A 29 9.44 7.13 15.48
N LEU A 30 10.66 7.03 14.93
CA LEU A 30 11.06 5.86 14.15
C LEU A 30 11.15 4.59 15.02
N ASP A 31 11.54 4.74 16.28
CA ASP A 31 11.61 3.63 17.24
C ASP A 31 10.21 3.14 17.59
N GLU A 32 9.27 4.04 17.93
CA GLU A 32 7.87 3.68 18.19
C GLU A 32 7.21 3.04 16.96
N PHE A 33 7.50 3.54 15.76
CA PHE A 33 7.05 2.91 14.52
C PHE A 33 7.57 1.48 14.40
N SER A 34 8.86 1.26 14.65
CA SER A 34 9.50 -0.05 14.51
C SER A 34 8.93 -1.06 15.49
N GLU A 35 8.74 -0.66 16.76
CA GLU A 35 8.12 -1.49 17.80
C GLU A 35 6.69 -1.86 17.43
N ARG A 36 5.85 -0.86 17.11
CA ARG A 36 4.45 -1.08 16.76
C ARG A 36 4.27 -1.87 15.46
N ALA A 37 5.19 -1.71 14.49
CA ALA A 37 5.18 -2.49 13.28
C ALA A 37 5.46 -3.97 13.57
N ALA A 38 6.39 -4.27 14.50
CA ALA A 38 6.63 -5.64 14.94
C ALA A 38 5.39 -6.23 15.64
N ASP A 39 4.72 -5.45 16.49
CA ASP A 39 3.48 -5.85 17.15
C ASP A 39 2.38 -6.15 16.13
N ALA A 40 2.19 -5.27 15.13
CA ALA A 40 1.23 -5.47 14.04
C ALA A 40 1.53 -6.75 13.24
N TRP A 41 2.80 -7.07 12.99
CA TRP A 41 3.18 -8.31 12.31
C TRP A 41 2.92 -9.56 13.15
N SER A 42 2.99 -9.45 14.47
CA SER A 42 2.71 -10.54 15.40
C SER A 42 1.22 -10.74 15.71
N ALA A 43 0.40 -9.73 15.43
CA ALA A 43 -1.03 -9.71 15.73
C ALA A 43 -1.79 -10.86 15.07
N ARG A 44 -2.64 -11.54 15.86
CA ARG A 44 -3.39 -12.71 15.40
C ARG A 44 -4.84 -12.37 15.10
N THR A 45 -5.37 -11.34 15.75
CA THR A 45 -6.77 -10.92 15.61
C THR A 45 -6.90 -9.47 15.17
N LEU A 46 -8.08 -9.11 14.67
CA LEU A 46 -8.42 -7.71 14.38
C LEU A 46 -8.45 -6.85 15.65
N GLY A 47 -8.75 -7.44 16.81
CA GLY A 47 -8.66 -6.75 18.10
C GLY A 47 -7.22 -6.38 18.47
N ASP A 48 -6.27 -7.29 18.26
CA ASP A 48 -4.84 -7.03 18.47
C ASP A 48 -4.37 -5.87 17.57
N LEU A 49 -4.76 -5.88 16.29
CA LEU A 49 -4.44 -4.81 15.35
C LEU A 49 -5.06 -3.46 15.73
N ALA A 50 -6.28 -3.45 16.24
CA ALA A 50 -6.91 -2.23 16.75
C ALA A 50 -6.18 -1.67 17.98
N ALA A 51 -5.60 -2.54 18.82
CA ALA A 51 -4.83 -2.10 19.99
C ALA A 51 -3.54 -1.36 19.60
N VAL A 52 -2.87 -1.78 18.52
CA VAL A 52 -1.62 -1.15 18.02
C VAL A 52 -1.80 0.31 17.61
N THR A 53 -3.01 0.68 17.18
CA THR A 53 -3.35 2.02 16.65
C THR A 53 -4.29 2.82 17.57
N ARG A 54 -4.57 2.32 18.78
CA ARG A 54 -5.64 2.84 19.65
C ARG A 54 -5.53 4.32 20.04
N ASP A 55 -4.31 4.85 20.06
CA ASP A 55 -3.96 6.20 20.47
C ASP A 55 -3.66 7.13 19.28
N LEU A 56 -3.76 6.60 18.05
CA LEU A 56 -3.53 7.33 16.82
C LEU A 56 -4.86 7.83 16.24
N PRO A 57 -4.87 9.03 15.63
CA PRO A 57 -6.05 9.50 14.94
C PRO A 57 -6.36 8.56 13.77
N ALA A 58 -7.62 8.23 13.56
CA ALA A 58 -8.03 7.44 12.39
C ALA A 58 -7.76 8.27 11.13
N ASP A 59 -6.64 7.99 10.44
CA ASP A 59 -6.43 8.55 9.11
C ASP A 59 -7.45 7.87 8.19
N PRO A 60 -8.13 8.63 7.30
CA PRO A 60 -9.05 8.04 6.36
C PRO A 60 -8.26 7.02 5.55
N VAL A 61 -8.58 5.74 5.77
CA VAL A 61 -8.07 4.64 4.97
C VAL A 61 -8.51 4.93 3.54
N LEU A 62 -7.66 5.60 2.77
CA LEU A 62 -7.70 5.51 1.34
C LEU A 62 -7.43 4.04 1.08
N SER A 63 -8.51 3.25 1.01
CA SER A 63 -8.47 1.84 0.68
C SER A 63 -7.45 1.70 -0.43
N ALA A 64 -6.32 1.06 -0.12
CA ALA A 64 -5.33 0.70 -1.10
C ALA A 64 -6.04 -0.28 -2.03
N SER A 65 -6.78 0.26 -2.99
CA SER A 65 -7.50 -0.53 -3.97
C SER A 65 -6.40 -1.25 -4.75
N PRO A 66 -6.47 -2.59 -4.89
CA PRO A 66 -5.51 -3.35 -5.68
C PRO A 66 -5.51 -2.96 -7.16
N ALA A 67 -6.38 -2.01 -7.56
CA ALA A 67 -6.41 -1.41 -8.88
C ALA A 67 -5.11 -0.70 -9.31
N HIS A 68 -4.19 -0.37 -8.40
CA HIS A 68 -2.92 0.28 -8.77
C HIS A 68 -2.02 -0.62 -9.63
N GLY A 69 -1.87 -1.90 -9.28
CA GLY A 69 -1.02 -2.82 -10.06
C GLY A 69 -1.55 -3.07 -11.48
N ARG A 70 -2.87 -3.09 -11.65
CA ARG A 70 -3.50 -3.29 -12.97
C ARG A 70 -3.39 -2.05 -13.85
N ARG A 71 -3.47 -0.84 -13.28
CA ARG A 71 -3.31 0.42 -14.01
C ARG A 71 -1.87 0.60 -14.49
N ASP A 72 -0.90 0.23 -13.68
CA ASP A 72 0.53 0.35 -14.03
C ASP A 72 0.89 -0.54 -15.24
N LEU A 73 0.40 -1.78 -15.26
CA LEU A 73 0.57 -2.69 -16.41
C LEU A 73 -0.05 -2.14 -17.70
N LEU A 74 -1.23 -1.51 -17.62
CA LEU A 74 -1.87 -0.90 -18.79
C LEU A 74 -1.08 0.29 -19.33
N VAL A 75 -0.49 1.10 -18.44
CA VAL A 75 0.37 2.23 -18.83
C VAL A 75 1.63 1.73 -19.51
N VAL A 76 2.32 0.73 -18.95
CA VAL A 76 3.52 0.13 -19.56
C VAL A 76 3.20 -0.44 -20.94
N PHE A 77 2.07 -1.16 -21.06
CA PHE A 77 1.64 -1.71 -22.34
C PHE A 77 1.32 -0.62 -23.37
N ALA A 78 0.59 0.43 -22.98
CA ALA A 78 0.25 1.55 -23.86
C ALA A 78 1.49 2.28 -24.36
N VAL A 79 2.48 2.51 -23.49
CA VAL A 79 3.76 3.11 -23.87
C VAL A 79 4.48 2.21 -24.87
N ALA A 80 4.63 0.92 -24.59
CA ALA A 80 5.29 -0.02 -25.49
C ALA A 80 4.65 -0.04 -26.90
N VAL A 81 3.31 -0.07 -26.97
CA VAL A 81 2.57 -0.01 -28.23
C VAL A 81 2.82 1.30 -28.97
N ALA A 82 2.75 2.44 -28.27
CA ALA A 82 3.02 3.75 -28.87
C ALA A 82 4.45 3.84 -29.45
N THR A 83 5.45 3.31 -28.73
CA THR A 83 6.84 3.28 -29.18
C THR A 83 7.01 2.41 -30.43
N LEU A 84 6.36 1.24 -30.49
CA LEU A 84 6.39 0.35 -31.66
C LEU A 84 5.73 0.99 -32.89
N ILE A 85 4.58 1.67 -32.69
CA ILE A 85 3.90 2.40 -33.76
C ILE A 85 4.80 3.52 -34.28
N LEU A 86 5.39 4.33 -33.39
CA LEU A 86 6.29 5.41 -33.78
C LEU A 86 7.51 4.90 -34.56
N LEU A 87 8.13 3.81 -34.11
CA LEU A 87 9.27 3.19 -34.79
C LEU A 87 8.88 2.67 -36.18
N GLY A 88 7.71 2.04 -36.29
CA GLY A 88 7.16 1.57 -37.56
C GLY A 88 6.88 2.71 -38.55
N LEU A 89 6.30 3.81 -38.07
CA LEU A 89 6.06 5.01 -38.87
C LEU A 89 7.37 5.66 -39.33
N LEU A 90 8.38 5.73 -38.45
CA LEU A 90 9.70 6.27 -38.79
C LEU A 90 10.37 5.42 -39.89
N MET A 91 10.35 4.09 -39.76
CA MET A 91 10.88 3.16 -40.75
C MET A 91 10.15 3.24 -42.10
N ALA A 92 8.83 3.45 -42.09
CA ALA A 92 8.03 3.61 -43.29
C ALA A 92 8.30 4.93 -44.02
N ALA A 93 8.60 6.01 -43.29
CA ALA A 93 8.91 7.32 -43.86
C ALA A 93 10.35 7.43 -44.43
N THR A 94 11.24 6.50 -44.05
CA THR A 94 12.65 6.46 -44.50
C THR A 94 12.92 5.52 -45.69
N ARG A 95 11.88 4.85 -46.21
CA ARG A 95 11.94 4.04 -47.44
C ARG A 95 11.46 4.84 -48.64
#